data_AF-A0A358MBC2-F1
#
_entry.id   AF-A0A358MBC2-F1
#
_cell.length_a   1.000
_cell.length_b   1.000
_cell.length_c   1.000
_cell.angle_alpha   90.00
_cell.angle_beta   90.00
_cell.angle_gamma   90.00
#
_symmetry.space_group_name_H-M   'P 1'
#
loop_
_entity.id
_entity.type
_entity.pdbx_description
1 polymer ?
#
loop_
_entity_poly.entity_id
_entity_poly.type
_entity_poly.pdbx_seq_one_letter_code
_entity_poly.pdbx_strand_id
1 'polypeptide(L)' 'MTFHRFALYWTPPEGPFSAFGADWFGWDIARGAAHAAPPFEEATRTPRKYGFHATIKPPFRLATDTSLTALQTATEAL' A
#
# COMPACT_ATOMS: atom_id res chain seq x y z
N MET A 1 -4.23 -22.33 -13.84
CA MET A 1 -3.43 -21.10 -14.02
C MET A 1 -3.75 -20.18 -12.87
N THR A 2 -2.76 -19.78 -12.07
CA THR A 2 -2.98 -18.83 -10.98
C THR A 2 -3.01 -17.42 -11.57
N PHE A 3 -4.10 -16.69 -11.35
CA PHE A 3 -4.25 -15.32 -11.84
C PHE A 3 -3.51 -14.35 -10.92
N HIS A 4 -2.46 -13.71 -11.44
CA HIS A 4 -1.71 -12.68 -10.72
C HIS A 4 -1.92 -11.31 -11.36
N ARG A 5 -2.33 -10.33 -10.56
CA ARG A 5 -2.29 -8.90 -10.90
C ARG A 5 -1.37 -8.21 -9.91
N PHE A 6 -0.63 -7.23 -10.40
CA PHE A 6 0.29 -6.42 -9.63
C PHE A 6 -0.16 -4.96 -9.71
N ALA A 7 0.13 -4.16 -8.70
CA ALA A 7 -0.09 -2.72 -8.69
C ALA A 7 1.10 -2.08 -7.97
N LEU A 8 1.42 -0.83 -8.32
CA LEU A 8 2.47 -0.07 -7.67
C LEU A 8 1.85 1.09 -6.91
N TYR A 9 2.16 1.15 -5.61
CA TYR A 9 1.70 2.20 -4.73
C TYR A 9 2.91 2.86 -4.08
N TRP A 10 2.87 4.19 -3.98
CA TRP A 10 3.74 4.93 -3.08
C TRP A 10 3.10 4.96 -1.69
N THR A 11 3.89 4.78 -0.66
CA THR A 11 3.47 4.95 0.74
C THR A 11 4.31 6.04 1.39
N PRO A 12 3.73 6.86 2.29
CA PRO A 12 4.50 7.88 2.99
C PRO A 12 5.66 7.28 3.78
N PRO A 13 6.88 7.86 3.71
CA PRO A 13 7.97 7.47 4.60
C PRO A 13 7.59 7.74 6.06
N GLU A 14 8.32 7.11 6.99
CA GLU A 14 8.12 7.31 8.43
C GLU A 14 8.28 8.80 8.80
N GLY A 15 7.27 9.35 9.49
CA GLY A 15 7.22 10.77 9.85
C GLY A 15 5.80 11.27 10.09
N PRO A 16 5.60 12.59 10.20
CA PRO A 16 4.30 13.17 10.56
C PRO A 16 3.15 12.75 9.63
N PHE A 17 3.43 12.56 8.33
CA PHE A 17 2.40 12.22 7.35
C PHE A 17 1.96 10.75 7.41
N SER A 18 2.90 9.81 7.62
CA SER A 18 2.56 8.40 7.87
C SER A 18 1.87 8.21 9.22
N ALA A 19 2.31 8.94 10.26
CA ALA A 19 1.64 8.94 11.56
C ALA A 19 0.18 9.43 11.46
N PHE A 20 -0.05 10.54 10.77
CA PHE A 20 -1.40 11.03 10.52
C PHE A 20 -2.26 10.02 9.74
N GLY A 21 -1.69 9.35 8.73
CA GLY A 21 -2.39 8.27 8.03
C GLY A 21 -2.76 7.10 8.94
N ALA A 22 -1.85 6.70 9.83
CA ALA A 22 -2.10 5.65 10.81
C ALA A 22 -3.21 6.03 11.80
N ASP A 23 -3.20 7.26 12.31
CA ASP A 23 -4.27 7.80 13.17
C ASP A 23 -5.61 7.85 12.44
N TRP A 24 -5.62 8.26 11.17
CA TRP A 24 -6.84 8.36 10.38
C TRP A 24 -7.50 7.00 10.13
N PHE A 25 -6.73 5.97 9.78
CA PHE A 25 -7.26 4.64 9.45
C PHE A 25 -7.28 3.67 10.63
N GLY A 26 -6.54 3.93 11.70
CA GLY A 26 -6.32 3.00 12.79
C GLY A 26 -5.43 1.81 12.38
N TRP A 27 -4.50 2.05 11.47
CA TRP A 27 -3.60 1.03 10.93
C TRP A 27 -2.27 1.62 10.46
N ASP A 28 -1.17 1.09 10.98
CA ASP A 28 0.18 1.41 10.51
C ASP A 28 0.54 0.46 9.36
N ILE A 29 0.58 1.00 8.14
CA ILE A 29 0.91 0.24 6.92
C ILE A 29 2.37 -0.21 6.86
N ALA A 30 3.29 0.53 7.48
CA ALA A 30 4.72 0.22 7.47
C ALA A 30 5.02 -0.95 8.41
N ARG A 31 4.34 -0.99 9.56
CA ARG A 31 4.46 -2.09 10.55
C ARG A 31 3.48 -3.24 10.29
N GLY A 32 2.48 -3.03 9.45
CA GLY A 32 1.43 -4.03 9.17
C GLY A 32 0.60 -4.36 10.40
N ALA A 33 0.31 -3.35 11.24
CA ALA A 33 -0.29 -3.54 12.56
C ALA A 33 -1.45 -2.57 12.82
N ALA A 34 -2.34 -2.97 13.72
CA ALA A 34 -3.37 -2.09 14.22
C ALA A 34 -2.74 -0.89 14.95
N HIS A 35 -3.39 0.26 14.82
CA HIS A 35 -3.01 1.49 15.51
C HIS A 35 -4.17 1.95 16.44
N ALA A 36 -4.08 3.15 17.01
CA ALA A 36 -5.16 3.74 17.79
C ALA A 36 -6.50 3.74 17.03
N ALA A 37 -7.61 3.74 17.77
CA ALA A 37 -8.94 3.73 17.16
C ALA A 37 -9.11 4.94 16.23
N PRO A 38 -9.55 4.74 14.97
CA PRO A 38 -9.69 5.83 14.03
C PRO A 38 -10.89 6.71 14.35
N PRO A 39 -10.86 7.99 13.95
CA PRO A 39 -11.96 8.93 14.16
C PRO A 39 -13.26 8.54 13.43
N PHE A 40 -13.14 7.81 12.32
CA PHE A 40 -14.27 7.37 11.48
C PHE A 40 -14.22 5.85 11.25
N GLU A 41 -14.55 5.06 12.29
CA GLU A 41 -14.45 3.59 12.28
C GLU A 41 -15.18 2.93 11.11
N GLU A 42 -16.41 3.35 10.83
CA GLU A 42 -17.22 2.74 9.77
C GLU A 42 -16.67 3.06 8.37
N ALA A 43 -16.33 4.32 8.11
CA ALA A 43 -15.82 4.76 6.81
C ALA A 43 -14.44 4.16 6.50
N THR A 44 -13.63 3.92 7.52
CA THR A 44 -12.26 3.40 7.36
C THR A 44 -12.22 1.88 7.32
N ARG A 45 -13.28 1.16 7.73
CA ARG A 45 -13.30 -0.31 7.87
C ARG A 45 -12.78 -1.05 6.64
N THR A 46 -13.30 -0.74 5.46
CA THR A 46 -12.90 -1.39 4.19
C THR A 46 -11.50 -0.96 3.73
N PRO A 47 -11.16 0.34 3.67
CA PRO A 47 -9.83 0.77 3.19
C PRO A 47 -8.70 0.66 4.23
N ARG A 48 -8.98 0.36 5.50
CA ARG A 48 -8.02 0.43 6.63
C ARG A 48 -6.62 -0.10 6.33
N LYS A 49 -6.55 -1.31 5.79
CA LYS A 49 -5.27 -1.99 5.52
C LYS A 49 -4.48 -1.41 4.36
N TYR A 50 -5.10 -0.58 3.52
CA TYR A 50 -4.41 0.15 2.46
C TYR A 50 -3.74 1.43 3.00
N GLY A 51 -4.27 2.01 4.09
CA GLY A 51 -3.79 3.27 4.68
C GLY A 51 -3.64 4.40 3.67
N PHE A 52 -2.82 5.39 4.00
CA PHE A 52 -2.43 6.42 3.03
C PHE A 52 -1.43 5.88 2.01
N HIS A 53 -1.81 5.99 0.76
CA HIS A 53 -1.02 5.58 -0.38
C HIS A 53 -1.43 6.40 -1.61
N ALA A 54 -0.52 6.48 -2.58
CA ALA A 54 -0.80 7.00 -3.91
C ALA A 54 -0.61 5.89 -4.93
N THR A 55 -1.49 5.80 -5.93
CA THR A 55 -1.32 4.84 -7.03
C THR A 55 -0.29 5.38 -8.02
N ILE A 56 0.85 4.71 -8.14
CA ILE A 56 1.84 4.95 -9.20
C ILE A 56 1.40 4.25 -10.48
N LYS A 57 0.99 2.98 -10.36
CA LYS A 57 0.52 2.16 -11.48
C LYS A 57 -0.68 1.31 -11.08
N PRO A 58 -1.82 1.43 -11.78
CA PRO A 58 -3.03 0.66 -11.47
C PRO A 58 -2.85 -0.84 -11.80
N PRO A 59 -3.75 -1.73 -11.35
CA PRO A 59 -3.58 -3.17 -11.48
C PRO A 59 -3.32 -3.69 -12.91
N PHE A 60 -2.16 -4.29 -13.13
CA PHE A 60 -1.67 -4.81 -14.40
C PHE A 60 -1.22 -6.28 -14.29
N ARG A 61 -0.99 -6.93 -15.44
CA ARG A 61 -0.31 -8.24 -15.52
C ARG A 61 1.13 -8.01 -15.97
N LEU A 62 2.06 -8.86 -15.50
CA LEU A 62 3.42 -8.87 -16.03
C LEU A 62 3.40 -9.29 -17.50
N ALA A 63 4.35 -8.77 -18.28
CA ALA A 63 4.65 -9.29 -19.60
C ALA A 63 5.18 -10.73 -19.48
N THR A 64 5.03 -11.52 -20.54
CA THR A 64 5.36 -12.96 -20.55
C THR A 64 6.84 -13.23 -20.27
N ASP A 65 7.71 -12.27 -20.53
CA ASP A 65 9.16 -12.28 -20.37
C ASP A 65 9.64 -11.58 -19.07
N THR A 66 8.72 -11.20 -18.19
CA THR A 66 9.01 -10.51 -16.92
C THR A 66 8.66 -11.37 -15.71
N SER A 67 9.45 -11.24 -14.64
CA SER A 67 9.21 -11.87 -13.34
C SER A 67 8.84 -10.83 -12.27
N LEU A 68 8.31 -11.30 -11.13
CA LEU A 68 8.09 -10.45 -9.96
C LEU A 68 9.40 -9.83 -9.46
N THR A 69 10.49 -10.60 -9.42
CA THR A 69 11.81 -10.10 -9.03
C THR A 69 12.28 -8.98 -9.94
N ALA A 70 12.12 -9.14 -11.26
CA ALA A 70 12.47 -8.09 -12.22
C ALA A 70 11.65 -6.80 -12.00
N LEU A 71 10.34 -6.93 -11.69
CA LEU A 71 9.51 -5.80 -11.31
C LEU A 71 10.03 -5.12 -10.04
N GLN A 72 10.33 -5.88 -8.98
CA GLN A 72 10.82 -5.35 -7.70
C GLN A 72 12.12 -4.56 -7.90
N THR A 73 13.11 -5.14 -8.57
CA THR A 73 14.39 -4.48 -8.86
C THR A 73 14.20 -3.22 -9.69
N ALA A 74 13.33 -3.23 -10.71
CA ALA A 74 13.06 -2.03 -11.51
C ALA A 74 12.42 -0.90 -10.70
N THR A 75 11.72 -1.23 -9.62
CA THR A 75 11.04 -0.24 -8.75
C THR A 75 11.88 0.23 -7.57
N GLU A 76 13.04 -0.37 -7.30
CA GLU A 76 13.95 0.08 -6.22
C GLU A 76 14.53 1.48 -6.47
N ALA A 77 14.54 1.93 -7.73
CA ALA A 77 15.05 3.23 -8.14
C ALA A 77 13.96 4.35 -8.20
N LEU A 78 12.71 4.03 -7.82
CA LEU A 78 11.61 5.00 -7.74
C LEU A 78 11.61 5.75 -6.41
#